data_AF-A0A2E2WMW0-F1
#
_entry.id   AF-A0A2E2WMW0-F1
#
_cell.length_a   1.000
_cell.length_b   1.000
_cell.length_c   1.000
_cell.angle_alpha   90.00
_cell.angle_beta   90.00
_cell.angle_gamma   90.00
#
_symmetry.space_group_name_H-M   'P 1'
#
loop_
_entity.id
_entity.type
_entity.pdbx_description
1 polymer ?
#
loop_
_entity_poly.entity_id
_entity_poly.type
_entity_poly.pdbx_seq_one_letter_code
_entity_poly.pdbx_strand_id
1 'polypeptide(L)'
;ELFVQFLKRRCVEADALYILGDLFEVWIGDDDDTPFHRQIIAALHQLSNQIPVYYLHGNRDFLIGKRFLNASGCQQLKDPCCIDLYGTKSLLMHGDLLCTRDTRYQRFRRYSRCWIIQKLFLLKSLKKRKQIAERYRARSHQHTSTAPEHIMDVTPGIAEKYLQQYHARLMIHGHTHRPNIHQLDNQLTRVVLGAWHERGNVLVCKPNTNHELNYKLVFFDKDELGNDEIF
;
A
#
# COMPACT_ATOMS: atom_id res chain seq x y z
N GLU A 1 -3.43 10.59 13.38
CA GLU A 1 -2.77 10.45 14.70
C GLU A 1 -2.31 9.03 14.99
N LEU A 2 -3.20 8.02 14.88
CA LEU A 2 -2.89 6.60 15.11
C LEU A 2 -1.64 6.13 14.35
N PHE A 3 -1.54 6.43 13.05
CA PHE A 3 -0.37 6.08 12.22
C PHE A 3 0.95 6.60 12.81
N VAL A 4 1.02 7.87 13.21
CA VAL A 4 2.24 8.45 13.79
C VAL A 4 2.62 7.77 15.11
N GLN A 5 1.63 7.42 15.95
CA GLN A 5 1.89 6.67 17.19
C GLN A 5 2.35 5.24 16.89
N PHE A 6 1.75 4.58 15.91
CA PHE A 6 2.16 3.25 15.45
C PHE A 6 3.61 3.24 14.97
N LEU A 7 4.02 4.20 14.14
CA LEU A 7 5.40 4.33 13.70
C LEU A 7 6.36 4.48 14.88
N LYS A 8 6.01 5.33 15.86
CA LYS A 8 6.88 5.65 17.01
C LYS A 8 6.97 4.55 18.06
N ARG A 9 5.92 3.76 18.24
CA ARG A 9 5.82 2.78 19.32
C ARG A 9 6.04 1.34 18.87
N ARG A 10 5.68 1.01 17.62
CA ARG A 10 5.69 -0.37 17.12
C ARG A 10 6.67 -0.59 16.00
N CYS A 11 6.70 0.29 14.99
CA CYS A 11 7.60 0.08 13.87
C CYS A 11 9.08 0.18 14.26
N VAL A 12 9.42 0.93 15.32
CA VAL A 12 10.81 1.02 15.81
C VAL A 12 11.39 -0.32 16.30
N GLU A 13 10.54 -1.30 16.60
CA GLU A 13 10.92 -2.65 17.04
C GLU A 13 11.01 -3.65 15.88
N ALA A 14 10.64 -3.25 14.66
CA ALA A 14 10.59 -4.13 13.50
C ALA A 14 11.89 -4.08 12.69
N ASP A 15 12.21 -5.15 11.98
CA ASP A 15 13.37 -5.17 11.08
C ASP A 15 13.19 -4.24 9.87
N ALA A 16 11.95 -4.05 9.40
CA ALA A 16 11.59 -3.14 8.32
C ALA A 16 10.08 -2.84 8.31
N LEU A 17 9.69 -1.71 7.71
CA LEU A 17 8.30 -1.36 7.42
C LEU A 17 8.06 -1.34 5.90
N TYR A 18 7.00 -2.02 5.43
CA TYR A 18 6.57 -1.99 4.04
C TYR A 18 5.18 -1.34 3.93
N ILE A 19 5.08 -0.24 3.17
CA ILE A 19 3.83 0.48 2.91
C ILE A 19 3.36 0.15 1.50
N LEU A 20 2.26 -0.59 1.38
CA LEU A 20 1.77 -1.15 0.11
C LEU A 20 0.81 -0.21 -0.66
N GLY A 21 1.18 1.07 -0.78
CA GLY A 21 0.41 2.10 -1.48
C GLY A 21 -0.77 2.65 -0.69
N ASP A 22 -1.43 3.67 -1.26
CA ASP A 22 -2.57 4.38 -0.66
C ASP A 22 -2.28 4.91 0.77
N LEU A 23 -1.04 5.36 0.99
CA LEU A 23 -0.63 6.01 2.24
C LEU A 23 -1.38 7.34 2.44
N PHE A 24 -1.69 8.00 1.33
CA PHE A 24 -2.46 9.24 1.31
C PHE A 24 -3.77 9.04 0.56
N GLU A 25 -4.83 9.65 1.07
CA GLU A 25 -6.15 9.70 0.40
C GLU A 25 -6.09 10.29 -1.01
N VAL A 26 -5.16 11.22 -1.23
CA VAL A 26 -4.82 11.81 -2.52
C VAL A 26 -3.41 12.38 -2.47
N TRP A 27 -2.60 12.09 -3.49
CA TRP A 27 -1.34 12.80 -3.74
C TRP A 27 -1.36 13.45 -5.11
N ILE A 28 -1.21 14.78 -5.14
CA ILE A 28 -1.23 15.55 -6.40
C ILE A 28 0.14 16.05 -6.84
N GLY A 29 1.19 15.71 -6.12
CA GLY A 29 2.58 16.09 -6.39
C GLY A 29 3.30 16.55 -5.12
N ASP A 30 4.62 16.35 -5.09
CA ASP A 30 5.45 16.59 -3.90
C ASP A 30 5.58 18.07 -3.50
N ASP A 31 5.09 18.99 -4.31
CA ASP A 31 5.02 20.42 -4.01
C ASP A 31 3.76 20.82 -3.20
N ASP A 32 2.85 19.87 -2.93
CA ASP A 32 1.72 20.08 -2.01
C ASP A 32 2.18 20.01 -0.54
N ASP A 33 2.61 21.15 0.00
CA ASP A 33 3.19 21.26 1.33
C ASP A 33 2.12 21.56 2.41
N THR A 34 1.16 20.65 2.59
CA THR A 34 0.16 20.78 3.66
C THR A 34 0.77 20.44 5.02
N PRO A 35 0.27 21.02 6.14
CA PRO A 35 0.71 20.63 7.49
C PRO A 35 0.59 19.12 7.74
N PHE A 36 -0.47 18.50 7.21
CA PHE A 36 -0.70 17.06 7.31
C PHE A 36 0.41 16.27 6.60
N HIS A 37 0.76 16.61 5.35
CA HIS A 37 1.85 15.94 4.63
C HIS A 37 3.18 16.09 5.38
N ARG A 38 3.51 17.29 5.87
CA ARG A 38 4.73 17.52 6.67
C ARG A 38 4.80 16.64 7.91
N GLN A 39 3.69 16.49 8.62
CA GLN A 39 3.63 15.66 9.83
C GLN A 39 3.93 14.19 9.51
N ILE A 40 3.32 13.65 8.45
CA ILE A 40 3.53 12.25 8.04
C ILE A 40 4.96 12.03 7.52
N ILE A 41 5.47 12.94 6.68
CA ILE A 41 6.84 12.88 6.17
C ILE A 41 7.85 12.92 7.33
N ALA A 42 7.68 13.82 8.29
CA ALA A 42 8.57 13.93 9.44
C ALA A 42 8.55 12.66 10.32
N ALA A 43 7.38 12.06 10.52
CA ALA A 43 7.25 10.81 11.28
C ALA A 43 7.93 9.63 10.57
N LEU A 44 7.78 9.53 9.24
CA LEU A 44 8.47 8.53 8.43
C LEU A 44 9.98 8.73 8.45
N HIS A 45 10.45 9.98 8.33
CA HIS A 45 11.88 10.30 8.41
C HIS A 45 12.51 9.90 9.76
N GLN A 46 11.78 10.12 10.86
CA GLN A 46 12.24 9.68 12.18
C GLN A 46 12.39 8.16 12.27
N LEU A 47 11.46 7.41 11.65
CA LEU A 47 11.53 5.96 11.61
C LEU A 47 12.61 5.45 10.65
N SER A 48 12.76 6.07 9.47
CA SER A 48 13.72 5.65 8.45
C SER A 48 15.18 5.76 8.91
N ASN A 49 15.45 6.61 9.90
CA ASN A 49 16.77 6.72 10.53
C ASN A 49 17.08 5.57 11.50
N GLN A 50 16.08 4.74 11.83
CA GLN A 50 16.22 3.61 12.74
C GLN A 50 16.12 2.28 11.98
N ILE A 51 15.14 2.17 11.08
CA ILE A 51 14.87 0.94 10.32
C ILE A 51 14.59 1.27 8.84
N PRO A 52 14.82 0.34 7.90
CA PRO A 52 14.39 0.51 6.52
C PRO A 52 12.87 0.67 6.41
N VAL A 53 12.45 1.74 5.71
CA VAL A 53 11.04 1.96 5.36
C VAL A 53 10.90 1.91 3.85
N TYR A 54 10.09 0.97 3.37
CA TYR A 54 9.82 0.75 1.96
C TYR A 54 8.43 1.20 1.59
N TYR A 55 8.29 1.77 0.40
CA TYR A 55 7.01 2.27 -0.12
C TYR A 55 6.83 1.88 -1.58
N LEU A 56 5.66 1.36 -1.94
CA LEU A 56 5.22 1.19 -3.31
C LEU A 56 4.00 2.06 -3.59
N HIS A 57 3.84 2.51 -4.83
CA HIS A 57 2.73 3.38 -5.22
C HIS A 57 1.37 2.67 -5.16
N GLY A 58 0.37 3.33 -4.58
CA GLY A 58 -1.03 2.96 -4.71
C GLY A 58 -1.73 3.69 -5.84
N ASN A 59 -3.04 3.52 -5.93
CA ASN A 59 -3.86 4.18 -6.94
C ASN A 59 -4.22 5.63 -6.58
N ARG A 60 -4.02 6.04 -5.32
CA ARG A 60 -4.29 7.41 -4.84
C ARG A 60 -3.06 8.30 -4.79
N ASP A 61 -1.89 7.68 -4.70
CA ASP A 61 -0.63 8.33 -4.37
C ASP A 61 0.53 8.00 -5.34
N PHE A 62 0.21 7.49 -6.54
CA PHE A 62 1.16 7.20 -7.62
C PHE A 62 1.98 8.40 -8.15
N LEU A 63 1.65 9.63 -7.72
CA LEU A 63 2.42 10.84 -8.03
C LEU A 63 3.51 11.15 -7.00
N ILE A 64 3.64 10.35 -5.94
CA ILE A 64 4.74 10.46 -4.98
C ILE A 64 6.06 10.35 -5.73
N GLY A 65 6.89 11.38 -5.61
CA GLY A 65 8.14 11.52 -6.33
C GLY A 65 9.37 11.55 -5.41
N LYS A 66 10.50 11.94 -6.01
CA LYS A 66 11.80 11.96 -5.33
C LYS A 66 11.85 12.93 -4.15
N ARG A 67 11.09 14.03 -4.18
CA ARG A 67 11.13 15.01 -3.08
C ARG A 67 10.48 14.43 -1.84
N PHE A 68 9.36 13.70 -1.98
CA PHE A 68 8.78 12.96 -0.87
C PHE A 68 9.76 11.90 -0.36
N LEU A 69 10.28 11.04 -1.23
CA LEU A 69 11.16 9.92 -0.86
C LEU A 69 12.42 10.40 -0.12
N ASN A 70 13.05 11.48 -0.61
CA ASN A 70 14.21 12.06 0.04
C ASN A 70 13.86 12.68 1.41
N ALA A 71 12.70 13.34 1.53
CA ALA A 71 12.30 14.00 2.76
C ALA A 71 11.82 13.01 3.84
N SER A 72 11.22 11.89 3.43
CA SER A 72 10.73 10.84 4.34
C SER A 72 11.74 9.76 4.63
N GLY A 73 12.83 9.66 3.86
CA GLY A 73 13.79 8.57 3.93
C GLY A 73 13.25 7.21 3.43
N CYS A 74 12.03 7.17 2.89
CA CYS A 74 11.46 5.94 2.34
C CYS A 74 12.17 5.50 1.07
N GLN A 75 12.38 4.19 0.93
CA GLN A 75 12.91 3.56 -0.26
C GLN A 75 11.77 3.11 -1.17
N GLN A 76 11.82 3.53 -2.44
CA GLN A 76 10.77 3.18 -3.39
C GLN A 76 10.93 1.75 -3.92
N LEU A 77 9.85 0.97 -3.83
CA LEU A 77 9.70 -0.33 -4.48
C LEU A 77 8.89 -0.20 -5.77
N LYS A 78 9.13 -1.13 -6.70
CA LYS A 78 8.28 -1.30 -7.88
C LYS A 78 7.00 -2.05 -7.48
N ASP A 79 5.94 -1.85 -8.25
CA ASP A 79 4.69 -2.62 -8.16
C ASP A 79 4.55 -3.44 -9.45
N PRO A 80 4.76 -4.78 -9.42
CA PRO A 80 5.09 -5.65 -8.28
C PRO A 80 6.58 -5.65 -7.84
N CYS A 81 6.87 -6.16 -6.64
CA CYS A 81 8.24 -6.39 -6.13
C CYS A 81 8.34 -7.70 -5.34
N CYS A 82 9.39 -8.50 -5.60
CA CYS A 82 9.72 -9.67 -4.77
C CYS A 82 10.71 -9.31 -3.67
N ILE A 83 10.44 -9.86 -2.48
CA ILE A 83 11.33 -9.79 -1.33
C ILE A 83 11.51 -11.20 -0.73
N ASP A 84 12.53 -11.36 0.10
CA ASP A 84 12.69 -12.53 0.96
C ASP A 84 12.22 -12.15 2.37
N LEU A 85 11.22 -12.88 2.88
CA LEU A 85 10.77 -12.76 4.26
C LEU A 85 11.19 -14.01 5.01
N TYR A 86 12.35 -13.94 5.67
CA TYR A 86 12.93 -15.03 6.47
C TYR A 86 12.98 -16.36 5.69
N GLY A 87 13.57 -16.34 4.49
CA GLY A 87 13.68 -17.49 3.59
C GLY A 87 12.44 -17.77 2.74
N THR A 88 11.34 -17.03 2.92
CA THR A 88 10.12 -17.17 2.12
C THR A 88 10.02 -16.07 1.07
N LYS A 89 10.19 -16.46 -0.20
CA LYS A 89 10.02 -15.55 -1.33
C LYS A 89 8.58 -15.06 -1.44
N SER A 90 8.41 -13.75 -1.22
CA SER A 90 7.13 -13.08 -1.11
C SER A 90 6.98 -11.98 -2.15
N LEU A 91 5.78 -11.86 -2.74
CA LEU A 91 5.43 -10.87 -3.74
C LEU A 91 4.61 -9.76 -3.11
N LEU A 92 5.13 -8.53 -3.14
CA LEU A 92 4.44 -7.32 -2.72
C LEU A 92 3.79 -6.63 -3.90
N MET A 93 2.54 -6.23 -3.73
CA MET A 93 1.77 -5.47 -4.72
C MET A 93 0.89 -4.45 -4.02
N HIS A 94 0.47 -3.39 -4.72
CA HIS A 94 -0.63 -2.58 -4.22
C HIS A 94 -1.95 -3.37 -4.25
N GLY A 95 -2.19 -4.08 -5.35
CA GLY A 95 -3.33 -5.00 -5.53
C GLY A 95 -4.27 -4.61 -6.67
N ASP A 96 -4.25 -3.34 -7.11
CA ASP A 96 -5.10 -2.82 -8.18
C ASP A 96 -4.89 -3.51 -9.55
N LEU A 97 -3.69 -4.04 -9.80
CA LEU A 97 -3.39 -4.88 -10.97
C LEU A 97 -4.17 -6.19 -11.03
N LEU A 98 -4.60 -6.70 -9.88
CA LEU A 98 -5.30 -7.98 -9.75
C LEU A 98 -6.78 -7.85 -10.12
N CYS A 99 -7.34 -6.63 -10.11
CA CYS A 99 -8.73 -6.32 -10.42
C CYS A 99 -8.95 -6.19 -11.95
N THR A 100 -8.61 -7.22 -12.72
CA THR A 100 -8.59 -7.13 -14.19
C THR A 100 -9.97 -7.02 -14.84
N ARG A 101 -11.04 -7.38 -14.11
CA ARG A 101 -12.43 -7.21 -14.56
C ARG A 101 -12.89 -5.75 -14.56
N ASP A 102 -12.29 -4.87 -13.74
CA ASP A 102 -12.54 -3.43 -13.82
C ASP A 102 -11.75 -2.82 -14.98
N THR A 103 -12.21 -3.09 -16.20
CA THR A 103 -11.56 -2.63 -17.43
C THR A 103 -11.49 -1.11 -17.52
N ARG A 104 -12.44 -0.39 -16.90
CA ARG A 104 -12.47 1.07 -16.88
C ARG A 104 -11.35 1.60 -15.99
N TYR A 105 -11.20 1.05 -14.79
CA TYR A 105 -10.09 1.36 -13.90
C TYR A 105 -8.75 0.99 -14.55
N GLN A 106 -8.62 -0.20 -15.14
CA GLN A 106 -7.35 -0.62 -15.76
C GLN A 106 -6.93 0.27 -16.94
N ARG A 107 -7.88 0.81 -17.72
CA ARG A 107 -7.61 1.84 -18.74
C ARG A 107 -7.14 3.15 -18.09
N PHE A 108 -7.82 3.60 -17.04
CA PHE A 108 -7.42 4.80 -16.31
C PHE A 108 -6.02 4.66 -15.71
N ARG A 109 -5.72 3.53 -15.06
CA ARG A 109 -4.41 3.21 -14.49
C ARG A 109 -3.30 3.30 -15.54
N ARG A 110 -3.51 2.73 -16.73
CA ARG A 110 -2.54 2.82 -17.84
C ARG A 110 -2.32 4.26 -18.28
N TYR A 111 -3.40 5.05 -18.36
CA TYR A 111 -3.34 6.46 -18.72
C TYR A 111 -2.63 7.30 -17.64
N SER A 112 -3.00 7.15 -16.36
CA SER A 112 -2.48 7.94 -15.25
C SER A 112 -1.04 7.60 -14.87
N ARG A 113 -0.58 6.36 -15.17
CA ARG A 113 0.82 5.94 -14.97
C ARG A 113 1.74 6.26 -16.16
N CYS A 114 1.23 6.89 -17.23
CA CYS A 114 2.07 7.36 -18.32
C CYS A 114 2.90 8.59 -17.88
N TRP A 115 4.22 8.52 -18.00
CA TRP A 115 5.13 9.57 -17.52
C TRP A 115 4.88 10.94 -18.18
N ILE A 116 4.48 10.97 -19.45
CA ILE A 116 4.14 12.22 -20.17
C ILE A 116 2.89 12.84 -19.54
N ILE A 117 1.86 12.02 -19.27
CA ILE A 117 0.61 12.47 -18.65
C ILE A 117 0.88 13.01 -17.24
N GLN A 118 1.70 12.30 -16.45
CA GLN A 118 2.09 12.76 -15.12
C GLN A 118 2.84 14.09 -15.17
N LYS A 119 3.82 14.25 -16.07
CA LYS A 119 4.53 15.52 -16.26
C LYS A 119 3.58 16.66 -16.63
N LEU A 120 2.71 16.45 -17.62
CA LEU A 120 1.71 17.45 -18.04
C LEU A 120 0.72 17.80 -16.93
N PHE A 121 0.40 16.85 -16.06
CA PHE A 121 -0.42 17.08 -14.88
C PHE A 121 0.32 17.93 -13.84
N LEU A 122 1.58 17.58 -13.53
CA LEU A 122 2.43 18.26 -12.54
C LEU A 122 2.82 19.69 -12.96
N LEU A 123 2.83 20.01 -14.26
CA LEU A 123 3.01 21.38 -14.76
C LEU A 123 1.84 22.32 -14.43
N LYS A 124 0.67 21.79 -14.04
CA LYS A 124 -0.49 22.60 -13.68
C LYS A 124 -0.32 23.19 -12.28
N SER A 125 -0.91 24.35 -12.05
CA SER A 125 -0.97 24.94 -10.71
C SER A 125 -1.61 23.97 -9.70
N LEU A 126 -1.17 24.06 -8.45
CA LEU A 126 -1.66 23.21 -7.37
C LEU A 126 -3.20 23.24 -7.25
N LYS A 127 -3.80 24.44 -7.35
CA LYS A 127 -5.26 24.63 -7.38
C LYS A 127 -5.93 23.82 -8.48
N LYS A 128 -5.36 23.82 -9.70
CA LYS A 128 -5.94 23.08 -10.82
C LYS A 128 -5.82 21.57 -10.63
N ARG A 129 -4.70 21.10 -10.08
CA ARG A 129 -4.50 19.68 -9.75
C ARG A 129 -5.50 19.21 -8.68
N LYS A 130 -5.71 19.98 -7.61
CA LYS A 130 -6.73 19.72 -6.57
C LYS A 130 -8.12 19.55 -7.20
N GLN A 131 -8.56 20.52 -8.00
CA GLN A 131 -9.85 20.45 -8.71
C GLN A 131 -10.00 19.25 -9.66
N ILE A 132 -8.91 18.81 -10.29
CA ILE A 132 -8.92 17.61 -11.15
C ILE A 132 -9.07 16.37 -10.27
N ALA A 133 -8.27 16.24 -9.21
CA ALA A 133 -8.29 15.10 -8.32
C ALA A 133 -9.66 14.93 -7.64
N GLU A 134 -10.26 16.02 -7.15
CA GLU A 134 -11.63 16.01 -6.58
C GLU A 134 -12.67 15.49 -7.57
N ARG A 135 -12.61 15.94 -8.84
CA ARG A 135 -13.52 15.45 -9.89
C ARG A 135 -13.33 13.96 -10.18
N TYR A 136 -12.08 13.49 -10.27
CA TYR A 136 -11.81 12.06 -10.45
C TYR A 136 -12.30 11.24 -9.26
N ARG A 137 -12.11 11.72 -8.02
CA ARG A 137 -12.61 11.06 -6.81
C ARG A 137 -14.12 10.99 -6.79
N ALA A 138 -14.83 12.08 -7.07
CA ALA A 138 -16.29 12.08 -7.14
C ALA A 138 -16.80 11.06 -8.17
N ARG A 139 -16.18 11.02 -9.35
CA ARG A 139 -16.51 10.04 -10.40
C ARG A 139 -16.17 8.60 -10.01
N SER A 140 -15.08 8.40 -9.27
CA SER A 140 -14.68 7.09 -8.76
C SER A 140 -15.69 6.61 -7.73
N HIS A 141 -16.06 7.45 -6.76
CA HIS A 141 -17.07 7.12 -5.74
C HIS A 141 -18.41 6.73 -6.36
N GLN A 142 -18.87 7.47 -7.37
CA GLN A 142 -20.10 7.13 -8.12
C GLN A 142 -19.98 5.79 -8.87
N HIS A 143 -18.79 5.43 -9.33
CA HIS A 143 -18.59 4.14 -10.01
C HIS A 143 -18.54 3.00 -9.00
N THR A 144 -17.81 3.16 -7.91
CA THR A 144 -17.67 2.13 -6.87
C THR A 144 -18.98 1.88 -6.13
N SER A 145 -19.87 2.88 -6.03
CA SER A 145 -21.19 2.72 -5.41
C SER A 145 -22.17 1.90 -6.25
N THR A 146 -21.92 1.72 -7.55
CA THR A 146 -22.82 1.00 -8.47
C THR A 146 -22.20 -0.23 -9.11
N ALA A 147 -20.87 -0.38 -9.04
CA ALA A 147 -20.17 -1.53 -9.58
C ALA A 147 -20.43 -2.78 -8.70
N PRO A 148 -20.75 -3.93 -9.32
CA PRO A 148 -20.81 -5.20 -8.60
C PRO A 148 -19.51 -5.52 -7.88
N GLU A 149 -19.63 -6.09 -6.69
CA GLU A 149 -18.49 -6.37 -5.81
C GLU A 149 -17.39 -7.21 -6.48
N HIS A 150 -17.79 -8.24 -7.22
CA HIS A 150 -16.90 -9.15 -7.94
C HIS A 150 -16.13 -8.52 -9.11
N ILE A 151 -16.48 -7.30 -9.53
CA ILE A 151 -15.74 -6.53 -10.53
C ILE A 151 -14.60 -5.75 -9.87
N MET A 152 -14.83 -5.27 -8.65
CA MET A 152 -13.87 -4.46 -7.88
C MET A 152 -12.86 -5.32 -7.09
N ASP A 153 -13.14 -6.60 -6.89
CA ASP A 153 -12.20 -7.53 -6.26
C ASP A 153 -11.17 -8.13 -7.23
N VAL A 154 -10.19 -8.80 -6.65
CA VAL A 154 -9.22 -9.64 -7.34
C VAL A 154 -9.94 -10.61 -8.28
N THR A 155 -9.54 -10.59 -9.54
CA THR A 155 -10.07 -11.55 -10.51
C THR A 155 -9.55 -12.96 -10.20
N PRO A 156 -10.41 -13.98 -10.10
CA PRO A 156 -10.00 -15.34 -9.78
C PRO A 156 -8.89 -15.87 -10.72
N GLY A 157 -7.91 -16.57 -10.17
CA GLY A 157 -6.77 -17.12 -10.91
C GLY A 157 -5.67 -16.12 -11.27
N ILE A 158 -5.89 -14.80 -11.10
CA ILE A 158 -4.85 -13.81 -11.41
C ILE A 158 -3.75 -13.81 -10.36
N ALA A 159 -4.08 -13.97 -9.07
CA ALA A 159 -3.09 -13.98 -8.00
C ALA A 159 -2.11 -15.15 -8.15
N GLU A 160 -2.62 -16.33 -8.46
CA GLU A 160 -1.88 -17.56 -8.73
C GLU A 160 -0.94 -17.38 -9.92
N LYS A 161 -1.39 -16.74 -11.01
CA LYS A 161 -0.54 -16.43 -12.17
C LYS A 161 0.63 -15.52 -11.80
N TYR A 162 0.39 -14.47 -11.00
CA TYR A 162 1.47 -13.60 -10.53
C TYR A 162 2.44 -14.36 -9.62
N LEU A 163 1.94 -15.16 -8.67
CA LEU A 163 2.79 -15.97 -7.79
C LEU A 163 3.67 -16.95 -8.58
N GLN A 164 3.10 -17.62 -9.59
CA GLN A 164 3.84 -18.50 -10.50
C GLN A 164 4.89 -17.75 -11.33
N GLN A 165 4.50 -16.63 -11.96
CA GLN A 165 5.40 -15.81 -12.79
C GLN A 165 6.61 -15.31 -12.00
N TYR A 166 6.41 -14.94 -10.74
CA TYR A 166 7.47 -14.41 -9.87
C TYR A 166 8.14 -15.50 -9.01
N HIS A 167 7.72 -16.76 -9.15
CA HIS A 167 8.16 -17.90 -8.34
C HIS A 167 8.08 -17.64 -6.83
N ALA A 168 7.04 -16.92 -6.39
CA ALA A 168 6.80 -16.60 -4.98
C ALA A 168 5.73 -17.55 -4.40
N ARG A 169 5.79 -17.77 -3.09
CA ARG A 169 4.80 -18.61 -2.37
C ARG A 169 3.75 -17.79 -1.63
N LEU A 170 4.10 -16.56 -1.28
CA LEU A 170 3.25 -15.64 -0.54
C LEU A 170 3.05 -14.35 -1.35
N MET A 171 1.81 -13.87 -1.44
CA MET A 171 1.47 -12.55 -1.98
C MET A 171 0.91 -11.70 -0.85
N ILE A 172 1.36 -10.45 -0.73
CA ILE A 172 0.83 -9.48 0.21
C ILE A 172 0.41 -8.25 -0.59
N HIS A 173 -0.85 -7.85 -0.48
CA HIS A 173 -1.37 -6.67 -1.16
C HIS A 173 -2.46 -5.95 -0.36
N GLY A 174 -2.81 -4.73 -0.76
CA GLY A 174 -3.93 -3.96 -0.21
C GLY A 174 -5.02 -3.75 -1.24
N HIS A 175 -5.40 -2.48 -1.45
CA HIS A 175 -6.35 -1.98 -2.44
C HIS A 175 -7.83 -2.39 -2.27
N THR A 176 -8.13 -3.67 -2.07
CA THR A 176 -9.53 -4.14 -2.04
C THR A 176 -10.24 -3.86 -0.71
N HIS A 177 -9.49 -3.53 0.34
CA HIS A 177 -9.98 -3.25 1.69
C HIS A 177 -10.76 -4.43 2.31
N ARG A 178 -10.49 -5.66 1.86
CA ARG A 178 -11.08 -6.90 2.38
C ARG A 178 -10.01 -7.74 3.10
N PRO A 179 -9.60 -7.34 4.31
CA PRO A 179 -8.50 -7.98 5.02
C PRO A 179 -8.77 -9.46 5.27
N ASN A 180 -7.89 -10.34 4.77
CA ASN A 180 -8.01 -11.78 4.92
C ASN A 180 -6.71 -12.49 4.53
N ILE A 181 -6.56 -13.74 4.95
CA ILE A 181 -5.50 -14.66 4.53
C ILE A 181 -6.17 -15.78 3.72
N HIS A 182 -5.98 -15.75 2.40
CA HIS A 182 -6.54 -16.74 1.50
C HIS A 182 -5.51 -17.82 1.20
N GLN A 183 -5.85 -19.07 1.51
CA GLN A 183 -5.12 -20.22 1.01
C GLN A 183 -5.56 -20.51 -0.43
N LEU A 184 -4.59 -20.62 -1.33
CA LEU A 184 -4.75 -20.92 -2.74
C LEU A 184 -4.19 -22.31 -3.03
N ASP A 185 -4.43 -22.80 -4.25
CA ASP A 185 -3.90 -24.08 -4.69
C ASP A 185 -2.36 -24.13 -4.64
N ASN A 186 -1.79 -25.34 -4.55
CA ASN A 186 -0.35 -25.57 -4.50
C ASN A 186 0.36 -24.90 -3.31
N GLN A 187 -0.32 -24.78 -2.17
CA GLN A 187 0.24 -24.19 -0.94
C GLN A 187 0.73 -22.75 -1.14
N LEU A 188 0.05 -22.02 -2.03
CA LEU A 188 0.24 -20.60 -2.24
C LEU A 188 -0.67 -19.83 -1.27
N THR A 189 -0.22 -18.67 -0.81
CA THR A 189 -1.03 -17.83 0.09
C THR A 189 -1.14 -16.41 -0.45
N ARG A 190 -2.32 -15.81 -0.35
CA ARG A 190 -2.57 -14.40 -0.63
C ARG A 190 -3.13 -13.71 0.60
N VAL A 191 -2.40 -12.73 1.09
CA VAL A 191 -2.79 -11.87 2.21
C VAL A 191 -3.26 -10.53 1.67
N VAL A 192 -4.43 -10.11 2.15
CA VAL A 192 -5.00 -8.79 1.89
C VAL A 192 -4.90 -7.95 3.14
N LEU A 193 -4.31 -6.75 3.02
CA LEU A 193 -4.28 -5.75 4.06
C LEU A 193 -5.60 -4.96 4.11
N GLY A 194 -5.98 -4.59 5.32
CA GLY A 194 -7.14 -3.75 5.60
C GLY A 194 -6.79 -2.26 5.47
N ALA A 195 -7.79 -1.47 5.12
CA ALA A 195 -7.68 -0.02 5.17
C ALA A 195 -7.83 0.51 6.59
N TRP A 196 -7.17 1.63 6.87
CA TRP A 196 -7.20 2.29 8.17
C TRP A 196 -8.37 3.28 8.24
N HIS A 197 -9.60 2.76 8.30
CA HIS A 197 -10.82 3.57 8.47
C HIS A 197 -11.15 3.78 9.95
N GLU A 198 -11.55 2.70 10.62
CA GLU A 198 -11.93 2.71 12.05
C GLU A 198 -10.76 2.29 12.93
N ARG A 199 -10.08 1.20 12.55
CA ARG A 199 -8.94 0.62 13.26
C ARG A 199 -7.71 0.59 12.36
N GLY A 200 -6.52 0.56 12.95
CA GLY A 200 -5.29 0.24 12.23
C GLY A 200 -5.27 -1.23 11.80
N ASN A 201 -4.60 -1.51 10.69
CA ASN A 201 -4.37 -2.88 10.22
C ASN A 201 -2.92 -3.07 9.75
N VAL A 202 -2.28 -4.17 10.16
CA VAL A 202 -0.93 -4.52 9.73
C VAL A 202 -0.79 -6.03 9.61
N LEU A 203 0.06 -6.50 8.69
CA LEU A 203 0.58 -7.86 8.72
C LEU A 203 1.92 -7.85 9.44
N VAL A 204 2.01 -8.52 10.59
CA VAL A 204 3.29 -8.75 11.27
C VAL A 204 3.88 -10.04 10.74
N CYS A 205 5.12 -9.99 10.27
CA CYS A 205 5.90 -11.14 9.83
C CYS A 205 7.12 -11.32 10.74
N LYS A 206 7.30 -12.51 11.33
CA LYS A 206 8.41 -12.86 12.24
C LYS A 206 8.91 -14.28 11.91
N PRO A 207 10.20 -14.58 12.09
CA PRO A 207 10.66 -15.96 12.05
C PRO A 207 10.18 -16.69 13.32
N ASN A 208 9.75 -17.94 13.18
CA ASN A 208 9.49 -18.82 14.33
C ASN A 208 10.81 -19.40 14.88
N THR A 209 10.74 -20.25 15.91
CA THR A 209 11.93 -20.88 16.52
C THR A 209 12.74 -21.76 15.56
N ASN A 210 12.12 -22.21 14.47
CA ASN A 210 12.76 -22.98 13.40
C ASN A 210 13.22 -22.10 12.22
N HIS A 211 13.22 -20.78 12.38
CA HIS A 211 13.52 -19.79 11.33
C HIS A 211 12.56 -19.80 10.13
N GLU A 212 11.37 -20.37 10.27
CA GLU A 212 10.34 -20.33 9.24
C GLU A 212 9.48 -19.08 9.42
N LEU A 213 8.98 -18.54 8.31
CA LEU A 213 8.12 -17.37 8.33
C LEU A 213 6.78 -17.68 9.04
N ASN A 214 6.51 -16.95 10.12
CA ASN A 214 5.20 -16.84 10.73
C ASN A 214 4.64 -15.43 10.46
N TYR A 215 3.33 -15.31 10.21
CA TYR A 215 2.68 -14.02 10.05
C TYR A 215 1.27 -14.01 10.61
N LYS A 216 0.87 -12.84 11.14
CA LYS A 216 -0.48 -12.58 11.65
C LYS A 216 -1.00 -11.25 11.15
N LEU A 217 -2.25 -11.25 10.71
CA LEU A 217 -2.96 -10.01 10.36
C LEU A 217 -3.56 -9.43 11.64
N VAL A 218 -3.15 -8.22 11.99
CA VAL A 218 -3.44 -7.56 13.26
C VAL A 218 -4.30 -6.34 13.02
N PHE A 219 -5.36 -6.21 13.80
CA PHE A 219 -6.16 -4.99 13.90
C PHE A 219 -5.96 -4.37 15.28
N PHE A 220 -5.80 -3.06 15.32
CA PHE A 220 -5.50 -2.38 16.57
C PHE A 220 -6.00 -0.93 16.58
N ASP A 221 -6.31 -0.45 17.78
CA ASP A 221 -6.62 0.93 18.09
C ASP A 221 -5.46 1.60 18.83
N LYS A 222 -5.63 2.88 19.16
CA LYS A 222 -4.58 3.68 19.81
C LYS A 222 -4.16 3.11 21.16
N ASP A 223 -5.10 2.57 21.92
CA ASP A 223 -4.86 2.07 23.28
C ASP A 223 -4.17 0.69 23.28
N GLU A 224 -4.25 -0.03 22.16
CA GLU A 224 -3.65 -1.36 21.97
C GLU A 224 -2.17 -1.28 21.52
N LEU A 225 -1.69 -0.08 21.17
CA LEU A 225 -0.31 0.13 20.74
C LEU A 225 0.77 -0.21 21.79
N GLY A 226 0.40 -0.44 23.05
CA GLY A 226 1.34 -0.85 24.11
C GLY A 226 1.25 -2.35 24.47
N ASN A 227 0.35 -3.11 23.84
CA ASN A 227 0.19 -4.53 24.14
C ASN A 227 1.00 -5.40 23.16
N ASP A 228 2.06 -6.06 23.65
CA ASP A 228 2.97 -6.87 22.82
C ASP A 228 2.33 -8.16 22.32
N GLU A 229 1.30 -8.67 23.01
CA GLU A 229 0.59 -9.89 22.59
C GLU A 229 -0.15 -9.69 21.25
N ILE A 230 -0.53 -8.45 20.97
CA ILE A 230 -1.22 -8.07 19.73
C ILE A 230 -0.26 -8.07 18.53
N PHE A 231 1.03 -7.73 18.72
CA PHE A 231 2.01 -7.52 17.65
C PHE A 231 3.05 -8.64 17.49
#